data_AF-A0A077WR81-F1
#
_entry.id   AF-A0A077WR81-F1
#
_cell.length_a   1.000
_cell.length_b   1.000
_cell.length_c   1.000
_cell.angle_alpha   90.00
_cell.angle_beta   90.00
_cell.angle_gamma   90.00
#
_symmetry.space_group_name_H-M   'P 1'
#
loop_
_entity.id
_entity.type
_entity.pdbx_description
1 polymer ?
#
loop_
_entity_poly.entity_id
_entity_poly.type
_entity_poly.pdbx_seq_one_letter_code
_entity_poly.pdbx_strand_id
1 'polypeptide(L)'
;MLSTIRTHALLLLSTTVAVAAQTADDYKVTTVPGVDTTIALNFSQYAGHIEITPEYHGNLFFWSIQPNIETEKLIIWLNGGPGCSSMDGLFMGNGPYRVNRDLSINVTSTGWQEHATMVFVDQPVGTGYSLVDTKGYAKSMVEIMDQFVTFIDKLFEVFPEYKEKEMYLAGESYAGTYVPYFASRMLELNQNGDRKYRLQGIAIGNGWISPQHQYDAYVDFAYEKELVPEEHKPIINSVYQQCKKLLQYSNTIKVDECEMILSKIVDATVYEQDGSKYCINMYDSRLTSLVDDGCGMAWPVDIADVTRYMRTPEVMSAVHVENFKGGWTECGSKVGESLNGDKSVASYNLLPQILEEIPVLLFGGDQDLICNMLGINYLAGNMTWNGAKGFQDAKALEWYVGDIQAGSFKQARNLSLVTIYDGSHMVSYDKPLVTLDMMNRFMGVGDNQANGVPTRIIGDTTSSPGNNDGSPIQESDWSQYYGLGTLTLIVVICFAGVLGYCWYKSRKPAFQGYGPTGSHMDGGEGLGIFTKKRSTQRTKFRLEDHDDTNELDELVIETPGTLFTAEGYSDDDRRHQQRSTTTIAGNTIRKKHIPARFAIEDYDDDNQVSNDSHTTPPPMKDLN
;
A
#
# COMPACT_ATOMS: atom_id res chain seq x y z
N MET A 1 -22.60 76.65 31.75
CA MET A 1 -23.21 75.30 31.78
C MET A 1 -22.35 74.40 30.92
N LEU A 2 -21.87 73.27 31.43
CA LEU A 2 -21.08 72.28 30.70
C LEU A 2 -21.90 70.98 30.64
N SER A 3 -22.05 70.39 29.45
CA SER A 3 -22.83 69.17 29.26
C SER A 3 -21.94 67.93 29.47
N THR A 4 -22.44 66.94 30.21
CA THR A 4 -21.72 65.70 30.51
C THR A 4 -22.03 64.62 29.48
N ILE A 5 -21.01 64.14 28.76
CA ILE A 5 -21.11 62.92 27.96
C ILE A 5 -20.63 61.74 28.82
N ARG A 6 -21.50 60.74 29.04
CA ARG A 6 -21.16 59.47 29.70
C ARG A 6 -21.03 58.35 28.65
N THR A 7 -19.84 58.19 28.07
CA THR A 7 -19.51 56.98 27.32
C THR A 7 -19.44 55.78 28.26
N HIS A 8 -20.32 54.80 28.05
CA HIS A 8 -20.22 53.49 28.70
C HIS A 8 -19.45 52.57 27.76
N ALA A 9 -18.31 52.04 28.22
CA ALA A 9 -17.56 51.03 27.49
C ALA A 9 -18.15 49.64 27.84
N LEU A 10 -18.83 49.01 26.88
CA LEU A 10 -19.12 47.58 26.96
C LEU A 10 -17.84 46.82 26.62
N LEU A 11 -17.29 46.06 27.56
CA LEU A 11 -16.35 45.00 27.23
C LEU A 11 -17.15 43.82 26.66
N LEU A 12 -17.07 43.63 25.35
CA LEU A 12 -17.41 42.36 24.73
C LEU A 12 -16.30 41.37 25.07
N LEU A 13 -16.55 40.48 26.04
CA LEU A 13 -15.70 39.30 26.20
C LEU A 13 -15.99 38.36 25.03
N SER A 14 -15.08 38.34 24.05
CA SER A 14 -15.05 37.30 23.02
C SER A 14 -14.68 35.97 23.67
N THR A 15 -15.69 35.13 23.94
CA THR A 15 -15.47 33.74 24.36
C THR A 15 -14.93 32.94 23.18
N THR A 16 -13.62 32.99 22.98
CA THR A 16 -12.90 32.10 22.08
C THR A 16 -13.06 30.68 22.62
N VAL A 17 -13.99 29.92 22.04
CA VAL A 17 -14.05 28.46 22.25
C VAL A 17 -12.76 27.90 21.68
N ALA A 18 -11.85 27.49 22.56
CA ALA A 18 -10.68 26.72 22.16
C ALA A 18 -11.17 25.33 21.75
N VAL A 19 -11.35 25.13 20.45
CA VAL A 19 -11.43 23.79 19.87
C VAL A 19 -10.13 23.08 20.27
N ALA A 20 -10.23 21.95 20.96
CA ALA A 20 -9.06 21.15 21.26
C ALA A 20 -8.44 20.67 19.93
N ALA A 21 -7.10 20.72 19.84
CA ALA A 21 -6.40 20.08 18.74
C ALA A 21 -6.68 18.57 18.82
N GLN A 22 -7.07 17.98 17.69
CA GLN A 22 -7.31 16.54 17.60
C GLN A 22 -6.01 15.77 17.81
N THR A 23 -6.11 14.59 18.39
CA THR A 23 -4.99 13.74 18.79
C THR A 23 -5.14 12.34 18.18
N ALA A 24 -4.05 11.58 18.10
CA ALA A 24 -4.09 10.20 17.59
C ALA A 24 -5.15 9.32 18.27
N ASP A 25 -5.41 9.48 19.58
CA ASP A 25 -6.41 8.70 20.30
C ASP A 25 -7.87 9.01 19.86
N ASP A 26 -8.14 10.22 19.31
CA ASP A 26 -9.46 10.59 18.78
C ASP A 26 -9.81 9.84 17.47
N TYR A 27 -8.82 9.23 16.82
CA TYR A 27 -8.97 8.45 15.58
C TYR A 27 -8.93 6.92 15.82
N LYS A 28 -8.85 6.46 17.06
CA LYS A 28 -8.45 5.08 17.39
C LYS A 28 -9.52 4.01 17.12
N VAL A 29 -9.27 3.13 16.16
CA VAL A 29 -10.21 2.06 15.77
C VAL A 29 -10.12 0.91 16.79
N THR A 30 -10.91 1.01 17.87
CA THR A 30 -10.84 0.11 19.03
C THR A 30 -11.31 -1.32 18.75
N THR A 31 -12.17 -1.54 17.76
CA THR A 31 -12.65 -2.85 17.32
C THR A 31 -12.78 -2.89 15.80
N VAL A 32 -12.69 -4.10 15.22
CA VAL A 32 -13.03 -4.33 13.81
C VAL A 32 -14.18 -5.34 13.79
N PRO A 33 -15.39 -4.95 13.37
CA PRO A 33 -16.49 -5.89 13.21
C PRO A 33 -16.10 -7.09 12.34
N GLY A 34 -16.64 -8.26 12.65
CA GLY A 34 -16.34 -9.48 11.89
C GLY A 34 -14.98 -10.14 12.15
N VAL A 35 -13.99 -9.46 12.76
CA VAL A 35 -12.76 -10.13 13.24
C VAL A 35 -13.09 -11.02 14.46
N ASP A 36 -12.58 -12.25 14.47
CA ASP A 36 -12.69 -13.14 15.63
C ASP A 36 -11.94 -12.55 16.83
N THR A 37 -12.64 -12.28 17.92
CA THR A 37 -12.10 -11.65 19.14
C THR A 37 -11.12 -12.54 19.92
N THR A 38 -10.92 -13.80 19.51
CA THR A 38 -9.84 -14.65 20.00
C THR A 38 -8.51 -14.43 19.27
N ILE A 39 -8.52 -13.76 18.11
CA ILE A 39 -7.31 -13.37 17.38
C ILE A 39 -6.75 -12.09 17.99
N ALA A 40 -5.57 -12.19 18.59
CA ALA A 40 -4.82 -11.02 19.04
C ALA A 40 -4.15 -10.32 17.84
N LEU A 41 -4.71 -9.19 17.40
CA LEU A 41 -4.10 -8.35 16.37
C LEU A 41 -2.72 -7.85 16.84
N ASN A 42 -1.70 -8.07 16.01
CA ASN A 42 -0.30 -7.68 16.28
C ASN A 42 0.01 -6.24 15.80
N PHE A 43 -1.02 -5.42 15.62
CA PHE A 43 -0.94 -4.03 15.18
C PHE A 43 -2.02 -3.18 15.87
N SER A 44 -1.76 -1.88 15.98
CA SER A 44 -2.71 -0.83 16.36
C SER A 44 -3.21 -0.12 15.10
N GLN A 45 -4.34 0.59 15.18
CA GLN A 45 -4.96 1.17 13.98
C GLN A 45 -5.82 2.41 14.29
N TYR A 46 -5.89 3.30 13.32
CA TYR A 46 -6.48 4.63 13.44
C TYR A 46 -7.17 5.03 12.13
N ALA A 47 -8.38 5.56 12.17
CA ALA A 47 -9.13 5.94 10.98
C ALA A 47 -10.10 7.11 11.25
N GLY A 48 -10.39 7.89 10.21
CA GLY A 48 -11.29 9.04 10.29
C GLY A 48 -10.97 10.11 9.24
N HIS A 49 -11.58 11.28 9.39
CA HIS A 49 -11.49 12.40 8.42
C HIS A 49 -10.50 13.48 8.84
N ILE A 50 -9.62 13.88 7.92
CA ILE A 50 -8.80 15.09 8.03
C ILE A 50 -9.34 16.15 7.05
N GLU A 51 -9.79 17.27 7.59
CA GLU A 51 -10.28 18.42 6.81
C GLU A 51 -9.12 19.09 6.07
N ILE A 52 -9.25 19.29 4.76
CA ILE A 52 -8.24 19.93 3.90
C ILE A 52 -8.74 21.22 3.23
N THR A 53 -10.01 21.31 2.85
CA THR A 53 -10.62 22.50 2.21
C THR A 53 -11.91 22.92 2.94
N PRO A 54 -11.80 23.61 4.09
CA PRO A 54 -12.95 23.99 4.93
C PRO A 54 -14.03 24.80 4.19
N GLU A 55 -13.64 25.56 3.17
CA GLU A 55 -14.53 26.37 2.33
C GLU A 55 -15.53 25.55 1.47
N TYR A 56 -15.29 24.25 1.33
CA TYR A 56 -16.18 23.27 0.69
C TYR A 56 -16.44 22.04 1.58
N HIS A 57 -16.12 22.14 2.87
CA HIS A 57 -16.13 21.04 3.84
C HIS A 57 -15.33 19.81 3.36
N GLY A 58 -14.28 20.01 2.56
CA GLY A 58 -13.52 18.93 1.93
C GLY A 58 -12.61 18.21 2.92
N ASN A 59 -12.84 16.91 3.08
CA ASN A 59 -12.12 16.04 4.03
C ASN A 59 -11.63 14.78 3.30
N LEU A 60 -10.40 14.36 3.58
CA LEU A 60 -9.91 13.04 3.17
C LEU A 60 -10.04 12.06 4.35
N PHE A 61 -10.58 10.88 4.07
CA PHE A 61 -10.59 9.74 4.97
C PHE A 61 -9.28 8.95 4.86
N PHE A 62 -8.80 8.44 5.98
CA PHE A 62 -7.69 7.49 6.01
C PHE A 62 -7.96 6.34 6.96
N TRP A 63 -7.25 5.22 6.75
CA TRP A 63 -7.09 4.15 7.73
C TRP A 63 -5.60 3.79 7.83
N SER A 64 -5.01 4.02 8.99
CA SER A 64 -3.64 3.66 9.34
C SER A 64 -3.60 2.33 10.08
N ILE A 65 -2.65 1.46 9.71
CA ILE A 65 -2.30 0.22 10.39
C ILE A 65 -0.84 0.35 10.86
N GLN A 66 -0.64 0.47 12.17
CA GLN A 66 0.66 0.57 12.83
C GLN A 66 1.05 -0.80 13.42
N PRO A 67 2.09 -1.52 12.94
CA PRO A 67 2.54 -2.74 13.60
C PRO A 67 2.96 -2.49 15.05
N ASN A 68 2.73 -3.46 15.93
CA ASN A 68 3.17 -3.39 17.34
C ASN A 68 4.68 -3.65 17.50
N ILE A 69 5.38 -4.03 16.41
CA ILE A 69 6.84 -3.97 16.33
C ILE A 69 7.27 -2.56 15.87
N GLU A 70 8.34 -2.05 16.47
CA GLU A 70 8.89 -0.74 16.08
C GLU A 70 9.46 -0.82 14.66
N THR A 71 9.02 0.08 13.78
CA THR A 71 9.51 0.22 12.41
C THR A 71 9.70 1.69 12.06
N GLU A 72 10.84 1.99 11.43
CA GLU A 72 11.12 3.30 10.85
C GLU A 72 10.39 3.53 9.52
N LYS A 73 9.75 2.52 8.92
CA LYS A 73 9.11 2.63 7.59
C LYS A 73 7.67 3.11 7.68
N LEU A 74 7.28 3.97 6.74
CA LEU A 74 5.92 4.47 6.51
C LEU A 74 5.58 4.33 5.01
N ILE A 75 4.45 3.70 4.69
CA ILE A 75 3.92 3.62 3.33
C ILE A 75 2.57 4.35 3.32
N ILE A 76 2.42 5.35 2.46
CA ILE A 76 1.10 5.87 2.09
C ILE A 76 0.61 5.10 0.87
N TRP A 77 -0.52 4.42 0.97
CA TRP A 77 -1.13 3.65 -0.13
C TRP A 77 -2.30 4.38 -0.77
N LEU A 78 -2.34 4.33 -2.11
CA LEU A 78 -3.29 5.04 -2.96
C LEU A 78 -3.85 4.11 -4.04
N ASN A 79 -5.16 3.88 -4.03
CA ASN A 79 -5.86 3.31 -5.19
C ASN A 79 -6.08 4.36 -6.30
N GLY A 80 -6.49 3.89 -7.48
CA GLY A 80 -6.57 4.68 -8.71
C GLY A 80 -7.97 5.19 -9.06
N GLY A 81 -8.52 4.70 -10.18
CA GLY A 81 -9.78 5.17 -10.77
C GLY A 81 -9.57 6.06 -12.00
N PRO A 82 -9.69 7.39 -11.93
CA PRO A 82 -9.59 8.23 -10.72
C PRO A 82 -10.83 8.21 -9.83
N GLY A 83 -10.60 8.15 -8.51
CA GLY A 83 -11.63 8.20 -7.49
C GLY A 83 -12.09 6.85 -6.93
N CYS A 84 -11.23 5.83 -6.98
CA CYS A 84 -11.47 4.53 -6.33
C CYS A 84 -10.80 4.46 -4.94
N SER A 85 -11.46 3.81 -3.99
CA SER A 85 -11.12 3.84 -2.57
C SER A 85 -9.84 3.06 -2.25
N SER A 86 -8.98 3.62 -1.39
CA SER A 86 -7.78 2.90 -0.91
C SER A 86 -8.12 1.79 0.09
N MET A 87 -9.40 1.62 0.42
CA MET A 87 -9.91 0.50 1.19
C MET A 87 -9.85 -0.82 0.40
N ASP A 88 -9.77 -0.75 -0.94
CA ASP A 88 -9.55 -1.92 -1.79
C ASP A 88 -8.17 -2.53 -1.53
N GLY A 89 -7.13 -1.69 -1.41
CA GLY A 89 -5.82 -2.08 -0.89
C GLY A 89 -5.90 -2.71 0.50
N LEU A 90 -6.69 -2.13 1.42
CA LEU A 90 -6.81 -2.59 2.81
C LEU A 90 -7.51 -3.97 2.95
N PHE A 91 -8.57 -4.21 2.18
CA PHE A 91 -9.47 -5.37 2.32
C PHE A 91 -9.37 -6.43 1.22
N MET A 92 -8.65 -6.16 0.13
CA MET A 92 -8.46 -7.10 -0.99
C MET A 92 -6.99 -7.19 -1.43
N GLY A 93 -6.24 -6.09 -1.34
CA GLY A 93 -4.82 -5.98 -1.73
C GLY A 93 -3.81 -6.19 -0.60
N ASN A 94 -2.95 -5.21 -0.37
CA ASN A 94 -1.78 -5.28 0.51
C ASN A 94 -2.03 -4.97 2.00
N GLY A 95 -3.28 -4.81 2.43
CA GLY A 95 -3.66 -4.77 3.84
C GLY A 95 -3.85 -6.15 4.50
N PRO A 96 -4.02 -6.19 5.84
CA PRO A 96 -4.14 -7.42 6.61
C PRO A 96 -5.51 -8.10 6.51
N TYR A 97 -6.52 -7.47 5.92
CA TYR A 97 -7.90 -7.95 6.00
C TYR A 97 -8.37 -8.60 4.69
N ARG A 98 -9.28 -9.57 4.81
CA ARG A 98 -10.12 -10.08 3.70
C ARG A 98 -11.55 -10.26 4.21
N VAL A 99 -12.53 -9.76 3.45
CA VAL A 99 -13.95 -9.79 3.82
C VAL A 99 -14.60 -11.08 3.32
N ASN A 100 -15.21 -11.85 4.22
CA ASN A 100 -15.99 -13.05 3.85
C ASN A 100 -17.44 -12.68 3.50
N ARG A 101 -18.12 -13.59 2.77
CA ARG A 101 -19.56 -13.46 2.39
C ARG A 101 -20.54 -13.37 3.56
N ASP A 102 -20.16 -13.76 4.76
CA ASP A 102 -20.95 -13.60 5.99
C ASP A 102 -20.62 -12.32 6.77
N LEU A 103 -19.75 -11.46 6.22
CA LEU A 103 -19.18 -10.25 6.82
C LEU A 103 -18.24 -10.50 8.00
N SER A 104 -17.75 -11.73 8.18
CA SER A 104 -16.56 -11.97 9.00
C SER A 104 -15.28 -11.54 8.27
N ILE A 105 -14.20 -11.28 9.02
CA ILE A 105 -12.91 -10.82 8.51
C ILE A 105 -11.84 -11.88 8.78
N ASN A 106 -11.20 -12.36 7.71
CA ASN A 106 -9.94 -13.10 7.84
C ASN A 106 -8.78 -12.11 7.99
N VAL A 107 -7.85 -12.40 8.89
CA VAL A 107 -6.60 -11.63 9.06
C VAL A 107 -5.45 -12.40 8.42
N THR A 108 -4.66 -11.75 7.56
CA THR A 108 -3.59 -12.37 6.77
C THR A 108 -2.20 -11.92 7.23
N SER A 109 -1.26 -12.87 7.28
CA SER A 109 0.18 -12.59 7.45
C SER A 109 0.87 -12.41 6.09
N THR A 110 0.29 -11.52 5.28
CA THR A 110 0.78 -11.18 3.93
C THR A 110 0.62 -9.69 3.59
N GLY A 111 0.08 -8.89 4.51
CA GLY A 111 -0.08 -7.45 4.31
C GLY A 111 1.23 -6.70 4.59
N TRP A 112 1.45 -5.58 3.91
CA TRP A 112 2.71 -4.83 3.98
C TRP A 112 2.97 -4.17 5.35
N GLN A 113 1.97 -4.14 6.24
CA GLN A 113 2.14 -3.69 7.62
C GLN A 113 3.11 -4.56 8.45
N GLU A 114 3.50 -5.76 7.98
CA GLU A 114 4.46 -6.61 8.69
C GLU A 114 5.84 -5.97 8.87
N HIS A 115 6.21 -4.99 8.03
CA HIS A 115 7.49 -4.26 8.15
C HIS A 115 7.37 -2.73 8.08
N ALA A 116 6.17 -2.17 7.87
CA ALA A 116 5.96 -0.72 7.78
C ALA A 116 4.67 -0.29 8.49
N THR A 117 4.57 0.99 8.86
CA THR A 117 3.27 1.62 9.10
C THR A 117 2.58 1.84 7.75
N MET A 118 1.40 1.27 7.54
CA MET A 118 0.59 1.49 6.33
C MET A 118 -0.44 2.57 6.59
N VAL A 119 -0.62 3.52 5.66
CA VAL A 119 -1.72 4.50 5.69
C VAL A 119 -2.46 4.45 4.36
N PHE A 120 -3.65 3.88 4.35
CA PHE A 120 -4.56 3.83 3.20
C PHE A 120 -5.36 5.13 3.16
N VAL A 121 -5.30 5.89 2.06
CA VAL A 121 -5.94 7.23 1.97
C VAL A 121 -6.97 7.27 0.84
N ASP A 122 -8.23 7.52 1.15
CA ASP A 122 -9.25 7.77 0.14
C ASP A 122 -9.04 9.17 -0.45
N GLN A 123 -8.61 9.25 -1.71
CA GLN A 123 -8.39 10.52 -2.40
C GLN A 123 -8.62 10.36 -3.90
N PRO A 124 -8.96 11.44 -4.65
CA PRO A 124 -9.30 12.79 -4.19
C PRO A 124 -10.56 12.90 -3.32
N VAL A 125 -10.91 14.12 -2.89
CA VAL A 125 -12.20 14.40 -2.24
C VAL A 125 -13.39 13.87 -3.07
N GLY A 126 -14.33 13.19 -2.42
CA GLY A 126 -15.45 12.48 -3.08
C GLY A 126 -15.21 10.98 -3.36
N THR A 127 -14.04 10.45 -2.99
CA THR A 127 -13.66 9.02 -3.11
C THR A 127 -14.01 8.24 -1.85
N GLY A 128 -14.62 7.05 -1.93
CA GLY A 128 -14.85 6.19 -0.76
C GLY A 128 -15.63 6.87 0.37
N TYR A 129 -14.98 7.12 1.50
CA TYR A 129 -15.52 7.94 2.60
C TYR A 129 -15.12 9.42 2.56
N SER A 130 -14.17 9.84 1.72
CA SER A 130 -13.74 11.23 1.59
C SER A 130 -14.86 12.11 1.04
N LEU A 131 -15.16 13.19 1.73
CA LEU A 131 -16.37 14.00 1.53
C LEU A 131 -16.05 15.44 1.13
N VAL A 132 -16.94 16.06 0.36
CA VAL A 132 -16.85 17.47 -0.07
C VAL A 132 -18.20 17.93 -0.64
N ASP A 133 -18.50 19.23 -0.55
CA ASP A 133 -19.61 19.84 -1.28
C ASP A 133 -19.46 19.67 -2.80
N THR A 134 -20.59 19.63 -3.52
CA THR A 134 -20.66 19.46 -5.00
C THR A 134 -19.78 20.42 -5.81
N LYS A 135 -19.35 21.55 -5.23
CA LYS A 135 -18.46 22.53 -5.88
C LYS A 135 -16.97 22.34 -5.58
N GLY A 136 -16.59 21.61 -4.53
CA GLY A 136 -15.20 21.45 -4.08
C GLY A 136 -14.48 20.22 -4.65
N TYR A 137 -15.14 19.39 -5.45
CA TYR A 137 -14.50 18.33 -6.23
C TYR A 137 -13.38 18.94 -7.10
N ALA A 138 -12.13 18.49 -6.90
CA ALA A 138 -10.97 19.01 -7.63
C ALA A 138 -11.12 18.89 -9.16
N LYS A 139 -10.60 19.88 -9.89
CA LYS A 139 -10.71 20.02 -11.36
C LYS A 139 -9.39 19.80 -12.11
N SER A 140 -8.30 19.56 -11.37
CA SER A 140 -6.99 19.25 -11.94
C SER A 140 -6.12 18.42 -11.02
N MET A 141 -5.16 17.70 -11.57
CA MET A 141 -4.10 17.04 -10.80
C MET A 141 -3.28 18.00 -9.93
N VAL A 142 -3.18 19.28 -10.30
CA VAL A 142 -2.50 20.31 -9.48
C VAL A 142 -3.28 20.58 -8.19
N GLU A 143 -4.60 20.70 -8.26
CA GLU A 143 -5.46 20.84 -7.07
C GLU A 143 -5.38 19.59 -6.17
N ILE A 144 -5.41 18.39 -6.76
CA ILE A 144 -5.29 17.13 -6.02
C ILE A 144 -3.93 17.04 -5.30
N MET A 145 -2.86 17.46 -5.97
CA MET A 145 -1.50 17.47 -5.44
C MET A 145 -1.34 18.40 -4.22
N ASP A 146 -1.79 19.66 -4.30
CA ASP A 146 -1.72 20.58 -3.15
C ASP A 146 -2.71 20.17 -2.03
N GLN A 147 -3.85 19.56 -2.35
CA GLN A 147 -4.76 18.93 -1.38
C GLN A 147 -4.10 17.77 -0.64
N PHE A 148 -3.39 16.88 -1.33
CA PHE A 148 -2.68 15.75 -0.72
C PHE A 148 -1.52 16.20 0.16
N VAL A 149 -0.75 17.22 -0.25
CA VAL A 149 0.30 17.84 0.59
C VAL A 149 -0.31 18.42 1.88
N THR A 150 -1.45 19.11 1.77
CA THR A 150 -2.19 19.66 2.92
C THR A 150 -2.69 18.55 3.86
N PHE A 151 -3.11 17.40 3.31
CA PHE A 151 -3.46 16.22 4.09
C PHE A 151 -2.25 15.64 4.85
N ILE A 152 -1.10 15.45 4.20
CA ILE A 152 0.08 14.86 4.83
C ILE A 152 0.65 15.77 5.93
N ASP A 153 0.66 17.09 5.73
CA ASP A 153 1.03 18.05 6.79
C ASP A 153 0.15 17.88 8.04
N LYS A 154 -1.18 17.84 7.87
CA LYS A 154 -2.14 17.68 8.97
C LYS A 154 -2.10 16.28 9.60
N LEU A 155 -1.88 15.23 8.80
CA LEU A 155 -1.66 13.88 9.31
C LEU A 155 -0.44 13.83 10.23
N PHE A 156 0.62 14.58 9.92
CA PHE A 156 1.82 14.69 10.77
C PHE A 156 1.65 15.66 11.96
N GLU A 157 0.58 16.44 12.02
CA GLU A 157 0.18 17.17 13.23
C GLU A 157 -0.57 16.24 14.22
N VAL A 158 -1.40 15.30 13.70
CA VAL A 158 -2.11 14.29 14.50
C VAL A 158 -1.20 13.13 14.94
N PHE A 159 -0.28 12.70 14.07
CA PHE A 159 0.71 11.63 14.29
C PHE A 159 2.15 12.14 14.09
N PRO A 160 2.72 12.91 15.03
CA PRO A 160 4.06 13.49 14.88
C PRO A 160 5.17 12.47 14.64
N GLU A 161 4.99 11.23 15.08
CA GLU A 161 5.94 10.14 14.87
C GLU A 161 6.07 9.71 13.39
N TYR A 162 5.05 9.96 12.55
CA TYR A 162 5.12 9.65 11.12
C TYR A 162 6.13 10.55 10.38
N LYS A 163 6.36 11.77 10.86
CA LYS A 163 7.30 12.72 10.26
C LYS A 163 8.74 12.26 10.31
N GLU A 164 9.09 11.51 11.35
CA GLU A 164 10.43 10.96 11.56
C GLU A 164 10.62 9.60 10.88
N LYS A 165 9.56 8.98 10.33
CA LYS A 165 9.63 7.72 9.57
C LYS A 165 10.12 7.95 8.12
N GLU A 166 10.76 6.93 7.57
CA GLU A 166 11.11 6.83 6.16
C GLU A 166 9.86 6.56 5.33
N MET A 167 9.41 7.58 4.62
CA MET A 167 8.15 7.59 3.90
C MET A 167 8.31 7.09 2.47
N TYR A 168 7.40 6.25 2.02
CA TYR A 168 7.26 5.79 0.65
C TYR A 168 5.84 6.10 0.19
N LEU A 169 5.69 6.62 -1.03
CA LEU A 169 4.36 6.76 -1.65
C LEU A 169 4.15 5.57 -2.59
N ALA A 170 3.09 4.79 -2.36
CA ALA A 170 2.77 3.60 -3.10
C ALA A 170 1.33 3.61 -3.61
N GLY A 171 1.05 2.91 -4.70
CA GLY A 171 -0.30 2.78 -5.22
C GLY A 171 -0.39 2.00 -6.52
N GLU A 172 -1.62 1.86 -7.02
CA GLU A 172 -1.92 1.13 -8.26
C GLU A 172 -2.80 1.93 -9.24
N SER A 173 -2.83 1.49 -10.51
CA SER A 173 -3.73 2.05 -11.53
C SER A 173 -3.50 3.55 -11.77
N TYR A 174 -4.52 4.40 -11.71
CA TYR A 174 -4.39 5.87 -11.81
C TYR A 174 -3.46 6.49 -10.73
N ALA A 175 -3.06 5.75 -9.68
CA ALA A 175 -1.98 6.19 -8.79
C ALA A 175 -0.62 6.31 -9.49
N GLY A 176 -0.43 5.70 -10.67
CA GLY A 176 0.69 6.03 -11.57
C GLY A 176 0.71 7.49 -12.04
N THR A 177 -0.43 8.20 -11.94
CA THR A 177 -0.52 9.65 -12.11
C THR A 177 -0.41 10.37 -10.77
N TYR A 178 -1.11 9.92 -9.72
CA TYR A 178 -1.06 10.55 -8.39
C TYR A 178 0.35 10.57 -7.77
N VAL A 179 1.00 9.41 -7.66
CA VAL A 179 2.23 9.21 -6.91
C VAL A 179 3.41 10.06 -7.42
N PRO A 180 3.70 10.16 -8.74
CA PRO A 180 4.77 11.05 -9.20
C PRO A 180 4.46 12.53 -9.02
N TYR A 181 3.20 12.94 -9.14
CA TYR A 181 2.80 14.33 -8.86
C TYR A 181 3.06 14.69 -7.39
N PHE A 182 2.65 13.82 -6.47
CA PHE A 182 2.84 14.02 -5.03
C PHE A 182 4.32 14.00 -4.64
N ALA A 183 5.09 13.03 -5.16
CA ALA A 183 6.53 12.93 -4.92
C ALA A 183 7.30 14.15 -5.46
N SER A 184 7.02 14.58 -6.70
CA SER A 184 7.66 15.76 -7.29
C SER A 184 7.42 17.02 -6.44
N ARG A 185 6.21 17.18 -5.90
CA ARG A 185 5.85 18.31 -5.02
C ARG A 185 6.52 18.24 -3.65
N MET A 186 6.62 17.06 -3.06
CA MET A 186 7.33 16.85 -1.79
C MET A 186 8.83 17.10 -1.91
N LEU A 187 9.44 16.70 -3.03
CA LEU A 187 10.85 16.97 -3.32
C LEU A 187 11.11 18.48 -3.53
N GLU A 188 10.26 19.16 -4.32
CA GLU A 188 10.31 20.62 -4.49
C GLU A 188 10.25 21.37 -3.13
N LEU A 189 9.29 21.02 -2.28
CA LEU A 189 9.12 21.64 -0.96
C LEU A 189 10.29 21.34 0.00
N ASN A 190 10.94 20.18 -0.15
CA ASN A 190 12.18 19.85 0.56
C ASN A 190 13.37 20.70 0.07
N GLN A 191 13.53 20.85 -1.26
CA GLN A 191 14.61 21.63 -1.87
C GLN A 191 14.52 23.12 -1.52
N ASN A 192 13.31 23.68 -1.52
CA ASN A 192 13.05 25.07 -1.09
C ASN A 192 13.25 25.27 0.43
N GLY A 193 13.20 24.18 1.21
CA GLY A 193 13.25 24.22 2.68
C GLY A 193 11.92 24.55 3.35
N ASP A 194 10.83 24.62 2.59
CA ASP A 194 9.46 24.84 3.07
C ASP A 194 8.95 23.65 3.89
N ARG A 195 9.43 22.44 3.60
CA ARG A 195 9.10 21.18 4.27
C ARG A 195 10.35 20.30 4.46
N LYS A 196 10.15 19.18 5.16
CA LYS A 196 11.17 18.17 5.47
C LYS A 196 10.56 16.77 5.51
N TYR A 197 9.99 16.33 4.39
CA TYR A 197 9.47 14.98 4.24
C TYR A 197 10.63 13.99 4.07
N ARG A 198 10.70 12.94 4.89
CA ARG A 198 11.67 11.82 4.74
C ARG A 198 11.27 10.86 3.60
N LEU A 199 10.89 11.38 2.44
CA LEU A 199 10.52 10.58 1.27
C LEU A 199 11.75 9.77 0.77
N GLN A 200 11.70 8.43 0.84
CA GLN A 200 12.78 7.52 0.46
C GLN A 200 12.53 6.76 -0.85
N GLY A 201 11.35 6.87 -1.46
CA GLY A 201 11.06 6.21 -2.74
C GLY A 201 9.58 6.20 -3.09
N ILE A 202 9.28 5.75 -4.31
CA ILE A 202 7.90 5.53 -4.78
C ILE A 202 7.71 4.17 -5.45
N ALA A 203 6.53 3.56 -5.27
CA ALA A 203 6.19 2.24 -5.81
C ALA A 203 4.84 2.26 -6.54
N ILE A 204 4.82 1.94 -7.84
CA ILE A 204 3.62 2.05 -8.69
C ILE A 204 3.33 0.69 -9.33
N GLY A 205 2.18 0.09 -8.99
CA GLY A 205 1.66 -1.14 -9.58
C GLY A 205 0.74 -0.84 -10.76
N ASN A 206 0.92 -1.52 -11.90
CA ASN A 206 0.02 -1.46 -13.06
C ASN A 206 -0.46 -0.03 -13.36
N GLY A 207 0.49 0.90 -13.46
CA GLY A 207 0.21 2.33 -13.36
C GLY A 207 -0.16 3.02 -14.67
N TRP A 208 -1.14 3.92 -14.63
CA TRP A 208 -1.38 4.89 -15.70
C TRP A 208 -0.42 6.07 -15.56
N ILE A 209 0.64 6.07 -16.39
CA ILE A 209 1.83 6.94 -16.24
C ILE A 209 2.11 7.73 -17.54
N SER A 210 2.00 7.06 -18.69
CA SER A 210 2.43 7.58 -19.98
C SER A 210 1.43 7.19 -21.09
N PRO A 211 0.37 8.01 -21.28
CA PRO A 211 -0.72 7.73 -22.21
C PRO A 211 -0.21 7.39 -23.62
N GLN A 212 0.77 8.16 -24.14
CA GLN A 212 1.39 7.91 -25.44
C GLN A 212 1.94 6.48 -25.60
N HIS A 213 2.57 5.92 -24.56
CA HIS A 213 3.16 4.58 -24.62
C HIS A 213 2.13 3.48 -24.33
N GLN A 214 1.12 3.77 -23.50
CA GLN A 214 0.12 2.79 -23.08
C GLN A 214 -1.01 2.64 -24.11
N TYR A 215 -1.42 3.71 -24.79
CA TYR A 215 -2.32 3.64 -25.96
C TYR A 215 -1.68 2.90 -27.15
N ASP A 216 -0.37 3.03 -27.36
CA ASP A 216 0.38 2.22 -28.34
C ASP A 216 0.31 0.74 -27.94
N ALA A 217 0.70 0.41 -26.70
CA ALA A 217 0.75 -0.95 -26.21
C ALA A 217 -0.61 -1.68 -26.09
N TYR A 218 -1.74 -0.96 -25.96
CA TYR A 218 -3.07 -1.59 -26.03
C TYR A 218 -3.28 -2.39 -27.31
N VAL A 219 -2.87 -1.83 -28.45
CA VAL A 219 -3.07 -2.47 -29.77
C VAL A 219 -2.14 -3.66 -29.92
N ASP A 220 -0.87 -3.49 -29.55
CA ASP A 220 0.14 -4.53 -29.67
C ASP A 220 -0.17 -5.72 -28.73
N PHE A 221 -0.45 -5.47 -27.44
CA PHE A 221 -0.80 -6.52 -26.47
C PHE A 221 -2.08 -7.29 -26.88
N ALA A 222 -3.12 -6.59 -27.33
CA ALA A 222 -4.38 -7.23 -27.73
C ALA A 222 -4.25 -8.06 -29.03
N TYR A 223 -3.24 -7.81 -29.85
CA TYR A 223 -2.92 -8.63 -31.02
C TYR A 223 -1.94 -9.77 -30.68
N GLU A 224 -0.95 -9.54 -29.82
CA GLU A 224 -0.02 -10.58 -29.34
C GLU A 224 -0.71 -11.66 -28.48
N LYS A 225 -1.72 -11.28 -27.70
CA LYS A 225 -2.58 -12.20 -26.91
C LYS A 225 -3.77 -12.77 -27.71
N GLU A 226 -3.83 -12.51 -29.02
CA GLU A 226 -4.91 -12.95 -29.95
C GLU A 226 -6.35 -12.58 -29.53
N LEU A 227 -6.54 -11.56 -28.69
CA LEU A 227 -7.83 -11.19 -28.10
C LEU A 227 -8.85 -10.64 -29.12
N VAL A 228 -8.37 -10.10 -30.25
CA VAL A 228 -9.18 -9.35 -31.22
C VAL A 228 -9.34 -10.12 -32.53
N PRO A 229 -10.56 -10.49 -32.96
CA PRO A 229 -10.81 -11.09 -34.27
C PRO A 229 -10.40 -10.19 -35.44
N GLU A 230 -9.94 -10.79 -36.54
CA GLU A 230 -9.38 -10.10 -37.71
C GLU A 230 -10.31 -9.03 -38.30
N GLU A 231 -11.63 -9.27 -38.31
CA GLU A 231 -12.64 -8.33 -38.82
C GLU A 231 -12.75 -7.04 -37.98
N HIS A 232 -12.34 -7.05 -36.71
CA HIS A 232 -12.34 -5.88 -35.84
C HIS A 232 -11.04 -5.06 -35.92
N LYS A 233 -9.92 -5.69 -36.28
CA LYS A 233 -8.59 -5.02 -36.37
C LYS A 233 -8.58 -3.76 -37.25
N PRO A 234 -9.28 -3.67 -38.40
CA PRO A 234 -9.36 -2.44 -39.20
C PRO A 234 -10.00 -1.26 -38.46
N ILE A 235 -10.98 -1.51 -37.58
CA ILE A 235 -11.67 -0.46 -36.82
C ILE A 235 -10.77 0.07 -35.70
N ILE A 236 -10.15 -0.82 -34.93
CA ILE A 236 -9.21 -0.48 -33.86
C ILE A 236 -8.00 0.29 -34.45
N ASN A 237 -7.43 -0.19 -35.55
CA ASN A 237 -6.35 0.53 -36.25
C ASN A 237 -6.79 1.93 -36.74
N SER A 238 -8.04 2.10 -37.18
CA SER A 238 -8.54 3.42 -37.60
C SER A 238 -8.63 4.42 -36.43
N VAL A 239 -9.09 3.98 -35.26
CA VAL A 239 -9.12 4.80 -34.03
C VAL A 239 -7.69 5.11 -33.55
N TYR A 240 -6.84 4.10 -33.50
CA TYR A 240 -5.43 4.24 -33.14
C TYR A 240 -4.67 5.26 -34.02
N GLN A 241 -4.85 5.22 -35.35
CA GLN A 241 -4.25 6.18 -36.28
C GLN A 241 -4.88 7.59 -36.24
N GLN A 242 -5.97 7.79 -35.49
CA GLN A 242 -6.48 9.11 -35.12
C GLN A 242 -5.83 9.59 -33.82
N CYS A 243 -5.82 8.73 -32.79
CA CYS A 243 -5.10 8.96 -31.52
C CYS A 243 -3.62 9.36 -31.73
N LYS A 244 -2.86 8.62 -32.55
CA LYS A 244 -1.44 8.95 -32.86
C LYS A 244 -1.22 10.32 -33.51
N LYS A 245 -2.25 10.96 -34.06
CA LYS A 245 -2.16 12.34 -34.60
C LYS A 245 -2.43 13.37 -33.51
N LEU A 246 -3.35 13.09 -32.59
CA LEU A 246 -3.65 13.96 -31.45
C LEU A 246 -2.49 13.98 -30.44
N LEU A 247 -1.84 12.84 -30.21
CA LEU A 247 -0.63 12.71 -29.39
C LEU A 247 0.61 13.46 -29.94
N GLN A 248 0.57 13.98 -31.17
CA GLN A 248 1.62 14.89 -31.68
C GLN A 248 1.44 16.33 -31.17
N TYR A 249 0.26 16.65 -30.62
CA TYR A 249 -0.13 18.00 -30.19
C TYR A 249 -0.62 18.05 -28.74
N SER A 250 -0.72 16.92 -28.05
CA SER A 250 -1.05 16.84 -26.62
C SER A 250 -0.08 15.94 -25.84
N ASN A 251 0.21 16.36 -24.61
CA ASN A 251 0.96 15.60 -23.60
C ASN A 251 0.16 15.44 -22.29
N THR A 252 -1.17 15.60 -22.34
CA THR A 252 -2.09 15.47 -21.20
C THR A 252 -2.20 14.03 -20.70
N ILE A 253 -2.65 13.87 -19.45
CA ILE A 253 -2.88 12.54 -18.81
C ILE A 253 -4.00 11.73 -19.50
N LYS A 254 -4.96 12.42 -20.14
CA LYS A 254 -6.10 11.84 -20.85
C LYS A 254 -6.21 12.45 -22.24
N VAL A 255 -6.59 11.67 -23.24
CA VAL A 255 -7.00 12.14 -24.57
C VAL A 255 -8.26 11.35 -24.97
N ASP A 256 -9.42 12.01 -25.05
CA ASP A 256 -10.72 11.32 -25.11
C ASP A 256 -10.86 10.40 -26.34
N GLU A 257 -10.33 10.79 -27.51
CA GLU A 257 -10.35 9.93 -28.70
C GLU A 257 -9.38 8.74 -28.63
N CYS A 258 -8.43 8.75 -27.70
CA CYS A 258 -7.51 7.63 -27.44
C CYS A 258 -8.11 6.60 -26.46
N GLU A 259 -8.94 7.01 -25.49
CA GLU A 259 -9.66 6.08 -24.60
C GLU A 259 -10.54 5.10 -25.39
N MET A 260 -11.02 5.53 -26.55
CA MET A 260 -11.78 4.70 -27.49
C MET A 260 -10.99 3.46 -27.98
N ILE A 261 -9.67 3.41 -27.87
CA ILE A 261 -8.86 2.24 -28.26
C ILE A 261 -9.22 1.04 -27.39
N LEU A 262 -9.14 1.18 -26.06
CA LEU A 262 -9.45 0.10 -25.12
C LEU A 262 -10.92 -0.31 -25.23
N SER A 263 -11.85 0.65 -25.31
CA SER A 263 -13.27 0.38 -25.58
C SER A 263 -13.46 -0.48 -26.84
N LYS A 264 -12.77 -0.17 -27.95
CA LYS A 264 -12.94 -0.92 -29.20
C LYS A 264 -12.26 -2.29 -29.20
N ILE A 265 -11.26 -2.49 -28.36
CA ILE A 265 -10.68 -3.81 -28.07
C ILE A 265 -11.68 -4.65 -27.26
N VAL A 266 -12.21 -4.11 -26.15
CA VAL A 266 -13.19 -4.82 -25.30
C VAL A 266 -14.47 -5.15 -26.09
N ASP A 267 -15.02 -4.21 -26.86
CA ASP A 267 -16.17 -4.43 -27.76
C ASP A 267 -15.94 -5.60 -28.74
N ALA A 268 -14.70 -5.77 -29.24
CA ALA A 268 -14.35 -6.81 -30.20
C ALA A 268 -14.26 -8.22 -29.57
N THR A 269 -14.23 -8.30 -28.23
CA THR A 269 -14.23 -9.58 -27.49
C THR A 269 -15.64 -10.08 -27.15
N VAL A 270 -16.69 -9.33 -27.52
CA VAL A 270 -18.06 -9.62 -27.07
C VAL A 270 -18.63 -10.86 -27.76
N TYR A 271 -18.99 -11.87 -26.97
CA TYR A 271 -19.70 -13.07 -27.41
C TYR A 271 -20.98 -13.30 -26.60
N GLU A 272 -21.87 -14.17 -27.10
CA GLU A 272 -23.13 -14.53 -26.43
C GLU A 272 -23.17 -16.04 -26.16
N GLN A 273 -23.47 -16.41 -24.91
CA GLN A 273 -23.63 -17.79 -24.47
C GLN A 273 -24.83 -17.89 -23.53
N ASP A 274 -25.66 -18.93 -23.71
CA ASP A 274 -26.84 -19.24 -22.87
C ASP A 274 -27.84 -18.06 -22.68
N GLY A 275 -27.83 -17.10 -23.61
CA GLY A 275 -28.65 -15.88 -23.56
C GLY A 275 -28.09 -14.75 -22.67
N SER A 276 -26.81 -14.82 -22.31
CA SER A 276 -26.04 -13.78 -21.63
C SER A 276 -24.84 -13.36 -22.50
N LYS A 277 -24.46 -12.08 -22.44
CA LYS A 277 -23.31 -11.55 -23.19
C LYS A 277 -22.10 -11.41 -22.30
N TYR A 278 -20.96 -11.82 -22.82
CA TYR A 278 -19.67 -11.85 -22.15
C TYR A 278 -18.64 -11.07 -22.97
N CYS A 279 -17.61 -10.58 -22.28
CA CYS A 279 -16.47 -9.85 -22.83
C CYS A 279 -15.22 -10.19 -22.00
N ILE A 280 -14.04 -9.82 -22.50
CA ILE A 280 -12.79 -9.88 -21.74
C ILE A 280 -12.90 -9.03 -20.46
N ASN A 281 -12.32 -9.49 -19.36
CA ASN A 281 -12.09 -8.65 -18.19
C ASN A 281 -10.88 -7.73 -18.47
N MET A 282 -11.07 -6.41 -18.46
CA MET A 282 -9.98 -5.47 -18.74
C MET A 282 -8.85 -5.48 -17.68
N TYR A 283 -9.11 -6.05 -16.49
CA TYR A 283 -8.13 -6.19 -15.42
C TYR A 283 -7.38 -7.52 -15.42
N ASP A 284 -7.89 -8.55 -16.10
CA ASP A 284 -7.21 -9.83 -16.30
C ASP A 284 -7.63 -10.49 -17.62
N SER A 285 -6.71 -10.48 -18.59
CA SER A 285 -6.88 -11.06 -19.93
C SER A 285 -7.09 -12.58 -19.97
N ARG A 286 -7.02 -13.28 -18.82
CA ARG A 286 -7.41 -14.70 -18.69
C ARG A 286 -8.89 -14.89 -18.34
N LEU A 287 -9.59 -13.83 -17.93
CA LEU A 287 -10.95 -13.88 -17.39
C LEU A 287 -11.97 -13.23 -18.34
N THR A 288 -13.22 -13.70 -18.26
CA THR A 288 -14.37 -13.08 -18.94
C THR A 288 -15.42 -12.64 -17.92
N SER A 289 -16.02 -11.48 -18.17
CA SER A 289 -17.08 -10.88 -17.35
C SER A 289 -18.35 -10.71 -18.17
N LEU A 290 -19.50 -10.49 -17.52
CA LEU A 290 -20.71 -10.09 -18.22
C LEU A 290 -20.54 -8.67 -18.79
N VAL A 291 -21.16 -8.41 -19.94
CA VAL A 291 -21.24 -7.05 -20.52
C VAL A 291 -22.05 -6.13 -19.61
N ASP A 292 -23.11 -6.66 -18.98
CA ASP A 292 -23.95 -5.93 -18.02
C ASP A 292 -23.18 -5.57 -16.73
N ASP A 293 -22.11 -6.32 -16.41
CA ASP A 293 -21.17 -6.08 -15.30
C ASP A 293 -19.94 -5.24 -15.74
N GLY A 294 -20.01 -4.58 -16.90
CA GLY A 294 -19.02 -3.62 -17.37
C GLY A 294 -17.68 -4.20 -17.83
N CYS A 295 -17.59 -5.48 -18.21
CA CYS A 295 -16.35 -6.08 -18.75
C CYS A 295 -15.13 -5.98 -17.82
N GLY A 296 -15.37 -6.10 -16.51
CA GLY A 296 -14.35 -6.07 -15.46
C GLY A 296 -14.75 -5.22 -14.26
N MET A 297 -15.65 -4.25 -14.42
CA MET A 297 -16.04 -3.30 -13.36
C MET A 297 -16.71 -3.91 -12.11
N ALA A 298 -17.05 -5.20 -12.12
CA ALA A 298 -17.56 -5.93 -10.96
C ALA A 298 -16.62 -7.08 -10.51
N TRP A 299 -15.34 -7.01 -10.90
CA TRP A 299 -14.27 -7.92 -10.48
C TRP A 299 -13.25 -7.14 -9.62
N PRO A 300 -12.70 -7.73 -8.53
CA PRO A 300 -12.99 -9.06 -8.00
C PRO A 300 -14.39 -9.17 -7.36
N VAL A 301 -14.87 -10.41 -7.20
CA VAL A 301 -16.21 -10.68 -6.63
C VAL A 301 -16.36 -10.16 -5.19
N ASP A 302 -15.23 -9.99 -4.51
CA ASP A 302 -15.06 -9.48 -3.16
C ASP A 302 -15.48 -8.00 -3.02
N ILE A 303 -15.48 -7.20 -4.10
CA ILE A 303 -15.97 -5.80 -4.09
C ILE A 303 -17.37 -5.72 -3.50
N ALA A 304 -18.26 -6.65 -3.85
CA ALA A 304 -19.65 -6.65 -3.37
C ALA A 304 -19.74 -6.94 -1.86
N ASP A 305 -18.80 -7.73 -1.33
CA ASP A 305 -18.72 -8.07 0.09
C ASP A 305 -18.04 -6.94 0.89
N VAL A 306 -16.96 -6.34 0.38
CA VAL A 306 -16.34 -5.11 0.94
C VAL A 306 -17.35 -3.96 0.97
N THR A 307 -18.07 -3.72 -0.13
CA THR A 307 -19.13 -2.69 -0.22
C THR A 307 -20.18 -2.90 0.87
N ARG A 308 -20.60 -4.14 1.09
CA ARG A 308 -21.64 -4.47 2.08
C ARG A 308 -21.11 -4.39 3.51
N TYR A 309 -19.86 -4.78 3.76
CA TYR A 309 -19.18 -4.67 5.05
C TYR A 309 -19.00 -3.21 5.46
N MET A 310 -18.43 -2.38 4.58
CA MET A 310 -18.17 -0.96 4.84
C MET A 310 -19.47 -0.17 5.05
N ARG A 311 -20.59 -0.60 4.47
CA ARG A 311 -21.91 0.03 4.67
C ARG A 311 -22.65 -0.44 5.93
N THR A 312 -22.01 -1.19 6.83
CA THR A 312 -22.60 -1.55 8.14
C THR A 312 -22.43 -0.42 9.18
N PRO A 313 -23.46 -0.12 10.01
CA PRO A 313 -23.35 0.90 11.07
C PRO A 313 -22.21 0.63 12.06
N GLU A 314 -21.92 -0.64 12.34
CA GLU A 314 -20.85 -1.06 13.23
C GLU A 314 -19.47 -0.68 12.69
N VAL A 315 -19.21 -0.88 11.39
CA VAL A 315 -17.95 -0.49 10.75
C VAL A 315 -17.86 1.03 10.62
N MET A 316 -18.93 1.69 10.20
CA MET A 316 -18.97 3.15 10.08
C MET A 316 -18.69 3.84 11.42
N SER A 317 -19.23 3.32 12.53
CA SER A 317 -18.95 3.83 13.88
C SER A 317 -17.53 3.51 14.35
N ALA A 318 -17.00 2.33 14.03
CA ALA A 318 -15.63 1.94 14.41
C ALA A 318 -14.54 2.82 13.76
N VAL A 319 -14.82 3.42 12.59
CA VAL A 319 -13.89 4.31 11.86
C VAL A 319 -14.30 5.79 11.87
N HIS A 320 -15.21 6.17 12.78
CA HIS A 320 -15.61 7.56 13.05
C HIS A 320 -16.30 8.26 11.85
N VAL A 321 -17.10 7.52 11.07
CA VAL A 321 -17.85 8.01 9.91
C VAL A 321 -19.36 7.70 9.99
N GLU A 322 -19.91 7.43 11.18
CA GLU A 322 -21.33 7.11 11.40
C GLU A 322 -22.30 8.20 10.91
N ASN A 323 -21.81 9.43 10.73
CA ASN A 323 -22.55 10.57 10.19
C ASN A 323 -22.50 10.68 8.64
N PHE A 324 -21.83 9.77 7.92
CA PHE A 324 -21.61 9.84 6.47
C PHE A 324 -22.85 9.51 5.63
N LYS A 325 -23.46 10.56 5.03
CA LYS A 325 -24.75 10.49 4.32
C LYS A 325 -24.59 10.11 2.84
N GLY A 326 -24.23 8.85 2.62
CA GLY A 326 -24.18 8.20 1.31
C GLY A 326 -23.88 6.70 1.39
N GLY A 327 -23.12 6.30 2.42
CA GLY A 327 -22.54 4.95 2.57
C GLY A 327 -21.40 4.72 1.57
N TRP A 328 -20.38 3.96 1.97
CA TRP A 328 -19.18 3.72 1.17
C TRP A 328 -19.49 3.16 -0.22
N THR A 329 -18.76 3.63 -1.23
CA THR A 329 -18.74 3.11 -2.59
C THR A 329 -17.30 3.05 -3.06
N GLU A 330 -16.90 1.94 -3.68
CA GLU A 330 -15.57 1.71 -4.26
C GLU A 330 -15.08 2.89 -5.11
N CYS A 331 -15.70 3.13 -6.28
CA CYS A 331 -15.32 4.19 -7.21
C CYS A 331 -16.40 5.29 -7.32
N GLY A 332 -16.02 6.54 -7.00
CA GLY A 332 -16.90 7.71 -7.07
C GLY A 332 -16.83 8.43 -8.43
N SER A 333 -17.75 8.11 -9.36
CA SER A 333 -17.72 8.62 -10.76
C SER A 333 -17.51 10.14 -10.89
N LYS A 334 -18.13 10.93 -9.99
CA LYS A 334 -18.04 12.39 -9.93
C LYS A 334 -16.62 12.94 -9.79
N VAL A 335 -15.69 12.15 -9.27
CA VAL A 335 -14.27 12.49 -9.20
C VAL A 335 -13.66 12.49 -10.59
N GLY A 336 -13.80 11.40 -11.35
CA GLY A 336 -13.38 11.32 -12.75
C GLY A 336 -14.13 12.30 -13.66
N GLU A 337 -15.44 12.45 -13.48
CA GLU A 337 -16.26 13.44 -14.21
C GLU A 337 -15.73 14.87 -14.01
N SER A 338 -15.24 15.19 -12.81
CA SER A 338 -14.71 16.51 -12.44
C SER A 338 -13.35 16.82 -13.06
N LEU A 339 -12.58 15.80 -13.46
CA LEU A 339 -11.29 15.93 -14.13
C LEU A 339 -11.39 16.00 -15.67
N ASN A 340 -12.61 15.93 -16.22
CA ASN A 340 -12.81 16.11 -17.67
C ASN A 340 -12.38 17.52 -18.11
N GLY A 341 -11.37 17.58 -18.98
CA GLY A 341 -10.77 18.82 -19.44
C GLY A 341 -9.56 19.30 -18.63
N ASP A 342 -9.06 18.52 -17.65
CA ASP A 342 -7.75 18.74 -17.05
C ASP A 342 -6.66 18.76 -18.14
N LYS A 343 -5.69 19.66 -17.98
CA LYS A 343 -4.57 19.91 -18.91
C LYS A 343 -3.22 19.58 -18.27
N SER A 344 -3.25 18.98 -17.09
CA SER A 344 -2.08 18.43 -16.41
C SER A 344 -1.37 17.39 -17.29
N VAL A 345 -0.05 17.44 -17.27
CA VAL A 345 0.81 16.66 -18.16
C VAL A 345 0.97 15.22 -17.66
N ALA A 346 1.22 14.28 -18.56
CA ALA A 346 1.49 12.89 -18.19
C ALA A 346 2.61 12.78 -17.13
N SER A 347 2.37 12.03 -16.05
CA SER A 347 3.27 11.91 -14.90
C SER A 347 4.64 11.31 -15.26
N TYR A 348 4.71 10.57 -16.36
CA TYR A 348 5.94 10.20 -17.08
C TYR A 348 7.00 11.31 -17.15
N ASN A 349 6.59 12.57 -17.33
CA ASN A 349 7.50 13.71 -17.47
C ASN A 349 8.17 14.11 -16.14
N LEU A 350 7.64 13.68 -15.00
CA LEU A 350 8.16 13.95 -13.65
C LEU A 350 9.19 12.89 -13.22
N LEU A 351 9.02 11.64 -13.67
CA LEU A 351 9.86 10.50 -13.28
C LEU A 351 11.37 10.73 -13.44
N PRO A 352 11.90 11.38 -14.51
CA PRO A 352 13.34 11.62 -14.63
C PRO A 352 13.94 12.45 -13.49
N GLN A 353 13.22 13.45 -12.99
CA GLN A 353 13.68 14.32 -11.89
C GLN A 353 13.57 13.58 -10.55
N ILE A 354 12.46 12.87 -10.33
CA ILE A 354 12.28 12.02 -9.14
C ILE A 354 13.41 10.97 -9.05
N LEU A 355 13.83 10.38 -10.18
CA LEU A 355 14.92 9.41 -10.26
C LEU A 355 16.32 9.98 -9.98
N GLU A 356 16.52 11.30 -10.06
CA GLU A 356 17.78 11.95 -9.67
C GLU A 356 17.93 12.03 -8.14
N GLU A 357 16.83 11.97 -7.38
CA GLU A 357 16.81 12.10 -5.92
C GLU A 357 16.48 10.80 -5.17
N ILE A 358 15.48 10.03 -5.62
CA ILE A 358 14.95 8.85 -4.91
C ILE A 358 14.74 7.64 -5.85
N PRO A 359 14.77 6.40 -5.32
CA PRO A 359 14.42 5.21 -6.09
C PRO A 359 12.94 5.14 -6.46
N VAL A 360 12.68 4.62 -7.67
CA VAL A 360 11.35 4.37 -8.22
C VAL A 360 11.22 2.87 -8.51
N LEU A 361 10.17 2.25 -8.00
CA LEU A 361 9.72 0.92 -8.37
C LEU A 361 8.48 1.05 -9.26
N LEU A 362 8.58 0.55 -10.49
CA LEU A 362 7.43 0.24 -11.34
C LEU A 362 7.24 -1.28 -11.31
N PHE A 363 6.03 -1.74 -11.00
CA PHE A 363 5.71 -3.17 -11.01
C PHE A 363 4.39 -3.44 -11.72
N GLY A 364 4.16 -4.69 -12.12
CA GLY A 364 2.82 -5.09 -12.52
C GLY A 364 2.66 -6.53 -12.96
N GLY A 365 1.40 -6.96 -12.99
CA GLY A 365 0.98 -8.27 -13.49
C GLY A 365 1.03 -8.36 -15.01
N ASP A 366 1.48 -9.50 -15.54
CA ASP A 366 1.62 -9.78 -16.98
C ASP A 366 0.31 -10.22 -17.69
N GLN A 367 -0.81 -10.24 -16.97
CA GLN A 367 -2.14 -10.56 -17.49
C GLN A 367 -3.09 -9.36 -17.52
N ASP A 368 -2.74 -8.24 -16.88
CA ASP A 368 -3.47 -6.97 -17.00
C ASP A 368 -3.52 -6.47 -18.46
N LEU A 369 -4.69 -5.98 -18.90
CA LEU A 369 -4.88 -5.33 -20.21
C LEU A 369 -4.86 -3.80 -20.08
N ILE A 370 -5.58 -3.21 -19.09
CA ILE A 370 -5.78 -1.76 -18.96
C ILE A 370 -4.49 -1.00 -18.55
N CYS A 371 -3.57 -1.60 -17.82
CA CYS A 371 -2.23 -1.04 -17.60
C CYS A 371 -1.13 -2.08 -17.80
N ASN A 372 -1.29 -2.85 -18.89
CA ASN A 372 -0.40 -3.93 -19.30
C ASN A 372 1.11 -3.60 -19.21
N MET A 373 1.89 -4.62 -18.85
CA MET A 373 3.35 -4.51 -18.70
C MET A 373 4.09 -4.17 -20.00
N LEU A 374 3.48 -4.33 -21.18
CA LEU A 374 4.07 -3.91 -22.46
C LEU A 374 4.19 -2.37 -22.52
N GLY A 375 3.13 -1.64 -22.15
CA GLY A 375 3.15 -0.17 -22.05
C GLY A 375 4.13 0.36 -21.01
N ILE A 376 4.28 -0.34 -19.89
CA ILE A 376 5.26 0.00 -18.84
C ILE A 376 6.70 -0.28 -19.33
N ASN A 377 6.93 -1.33 -20.12
CA ASN A 377 8.20 -1.56 -20.79
C ASN A 377 8.48 -0.49 -21.88
N TYR A 378 7.47 -0.06 -22.63
CA TYR A 378 7.62 0.98 -23.66
C TYR A 378 7.99 2.33 -23.05
N LEU A 379 7.31 2.78 -22.00
CA LEU A 379 7.66 4.04 -21.32
C LEU A 379 9.05 3.95 -20.66
N ALA A 380 9.37 2.84 -19.98
CA ALA A 380 10.69 2.69 -19.35
C ALA A 380 11.83 2.55 -20.37
N GLY A 381 11.58 1.96 -21.54
CA GLY A 381 12.52 1.89 -22.66
C GLY A 381 12.72 3.24 -23.36
N ASN A 382 11.71 4.10 -23.37
CA ASN A 382 11.79 5.43 -23.98
C ASN A 382 12.26 6.55 -23.03
N MET A 383 12.09 6.39 -21.72
CA MET A 383 12.53 7.37 -20.73
C MET A 383 14.04 7.59 -20.76
N THR A 384 14.46 8.84 -20.56
CA THR A 384 15.86 9.19 -20.28
C THR A 384 15.91 9.77 -18.88
N TRP A 385 16.64 9.10 -18.00
CA TRP A 385 16.92 9.50 -16.62
C TRP A 385 18.42 9.31 -16.36
N ASN A 386 19.00 9.88 -15.30
CA ASN A 386 20.36 9.58 -14.80
C ASN A 386 21.42 9.33 -15.91
N GLY A 387 21.50 10.24 -16.89
CA GLY A 387 22.50 10.26 -17.96
C GLY A 387 22.30 9.36 -19.19
N ALA A 388 21.28 8.49 -19.25
CA ALA A 388 21.07 7.59 -20.40
C ALA A 388 19.61 7.11 -20.59
N LYS A 389 19.26 6.79 -21.84
CA LYS A 389 17.93 6.32 -22.26
C LYS A 389 17.72 4.83 -21.99
N GLY A 390 16.61 4.45 -21.36
CA GLY A 390 16.25 3.05 -21.13
C GLY A 390 17.21 2.31 -20.19
N PHE A 391 16.99 1.00 -20.05
CA PHE A 391 17.79 0.15 -19.15
C PHE A 391 19.23 -0.15 -19.63
N GLN A 392 19.61 0.28 -20.84
CA GLN A 392 20.92 -0.05 -21.45
C GLN A 392 21.17 -1.58 -21.39
N ASP A 393 22.38 -2.02 -21.02
CA ASP A 393 22.76 -3.44 -20.92
C ASP A 393 22.21 -4.16 -19.67
N ALA A 394 21.41 -3.51 -18.83
CA ALA A 394 20.85 -4.14 -17.63
C ALA A 394 19.90 -5.28 -18.00
N LYS A 395 20.19 -6.48 -17.48
CA LYS A 395 19.42 -7.70 -17.73
C LYS A 395 18.23 -7.79 -16.76
N ALA A 396 17.19 -8.50 -17.17
CA ALA A 396 16.22 -9.01 -16.23
C ALA A 396 16.85 -10.18 -15.46
N LEU A 397 16.62 -10.24 -14.16
CA LEU A 397 17.01 -11.31 -13.25
C LEU A 397 15.75 -12.08 -12.83
N GLU A 398 15.80 -13.41 -12.82
CA GLU A 398 14.67 -14.24 -12.46
C GLU A 398 14.44 -14.22 -10.94
N TRP A 399 13.19 -14.21 -10.51
CA TRP A 399 12.85 -14.13 -9.09
C TRP A 399 11.89 -15.25 -8.69
N TYR A 400 12.17 -15.85 -7.53
CA TYR A 400 11.47 -17.01 -7.01
C TYR A 400 10.98 -16.78 -5.57
N VAL A 401 9.78 -17.27 -5.28
CA VAL A 401 9.20 -17.39 -3.95
C VAL A 401 8.92 -18.87 -3.71
N GLY A 402 9.66 -19.47 -2.78
CA GLY A 402 9.76 -20.93 -2.68
C GLY A 402 10.40 -21.51 -3.94
N ASP A 403 9.75 -22.49 -4.56
CA ASP A 403 10.19 -23.07 -5.84
C ASP A 403 9.46 -22.48 -7.07
N ILE A 404 8.52 -21.56 -6.87
CA ILE A 404 7.75 -20.92 -7.93
C ILE A 404 8.51 -19.71 -8.46
N GLN A 405 8.69 -19.62 -9.77
CA GLN A 405 9.20 -18.42 -10.43
C GLN A 405 8.09 -17.35 -10.39
N ALA A 406 8.26 -16.37 -9.51
CA ALA A 406 7.25 -15.35 -9.21
C ALA A 406 7.25 -14.20 -10.23
N GLY A 407 8.36 -14.01 -10.94
CA GLY A 407 8.53 -12.91 -11.87
C GLY A 407 9.98 -12.65 -12.27
N SER A 408 10.25 -11.38 -12.61
CA SER A 408 11.60 -10.91 -12.89
C SER A 408 11.82 -9.45 -12.45
N PHE A 409 13.04 -9.16 -12.00
CA PHE A 409 13.51 -7.82 -11.64
C PHE A 409 14.44 -7.27 -12.72
N LYS A 410 14.28 -6.01 -13.10
CA LYS A 410 15.21 -5.28 -13.98
C LYS A 410 15.54 -3.93 -13.36
N GLN A 411 16.80 -3.69 -13.01
CA GLN A 411 17.21 -2.50 -12.26
C GLN A 411 18.30 -1.72 -12.98
N ALA A 412 18.17 -0.39 -13.02
CA ALA A 412 19.23 0.52 -13.45
C ALA A 412 19.00 1.93 -12.89
N ARG A 413 20.03 2.46 -12.20
CA ARG A 413 20.18 3.90 -11.92
C ARG A 413 18.93 4.49 -11.25
N ASN A 414 18.60 3.99 -10.06
CA ASN A 414 17.42 4.30 -9.24
C ASN A 414 16.06 3.78 -9.76
N LEU A 415 15.94 3.30 -11.02
CA LEU A 415 14.72 2.67 -11.51
C LEU A 415 14.77 1.15 -11.32
N SER A 416 13.75 0.59 -10.68
CA SER A 416 13.39 -0.84 -10.69
C SER A 416 12.14 -1.04 -11.54
N LEU A 417 12.16 -2.04 -12.42
CA LEU A 417 11.00 -2.55 -13.15
C LEU A 417 10.81 -4.02 -12.78
N VAL A 418 9.62 -4.40 -12.32
CA VAL A 418 9.30 -5.77 -11.89
C VAL A 418 8.08 -6.29 -12.67
N THR A 419 8.26 -7.39 -13.39
CA THR A 419 7.14 -8.15 -13.98
C THR A 419 6.76 -9.27 -13.03
N ILE A 420 5.49 -9.35 -12.63
CA ILE A 420 4.95 -10.41 -11.78
C ILE A 420 4.14 -11.36 -12.67
N TYR A 421 4.50 -12.64 -12.67
CA TYR A 421 3.86 -13.65 -13.51
C TYR A 421 2.52 -14.09 -12.93
N ASP A 422 1.54 -14.29 -13.81
CA ASP A 422 0.16 -14.66 -13.49
C ASP A 422 -0.59 -13.63 -12.62
N GLY A 423 -0.15 -12.37 -12.62
CA GLY A 423 -0.83 -11.25 -11.95
C GLY A 423 -1.79 -10.49 -12.88
N SER A 424 -2.93 -10.09 -12.33
CA SER A 424 -3.88 -9.14 -12.91
C SER A 424 -3.43 -7.68 -12.74
N HIS A 425 -4.35 -6.73 -12.92
CA HIS A 425 -4.19 -5.33 -12.53
C HIS A 425 -3.96 -5.14 -11.02
N MET A 426 -4.61 -5.94 -10.17
CA MET A 426 -4.53 -5.85 -8.70
C MET A 426 -3.56 -6.91 -8.16
N VAL A 427 -2.26 -6.78 -8.44
CA VAL A 427 -1.31 -7.88 -8.17
C VAL A 427 -1.24 -8.33 -6.70
N SER A 428 -1.53 -7.44 -5.75
CA SER A 428 -1.58 -7.78 -4.31
C SER A 428 -2.82 -8.60 -3.90
N TYR A 429 -3.85 -8.68 -4.75
CA TYR A 429 -4.96 -9.61 -4.60
C TYR A 429 -4.56 -11.02 -5.06
N ASP A 430 -3.95 -11.17 -6.25
CA ASP A 430 -3.56 -12.48 -6.80
C ASP A 430 -2.33 -13.10 -6.11
N LYS A 431 -1.33 -12.27 -5.79
CA LYS A 431 0.02 -12.70 -5.39
C LYS A 431 0.52 -11.97 -4.13
N PRO A 432 -0.24 -11.92 -3.01
CA PRO A 432 0.11 -11.10 -1.84
C PRO A 432 1.49 -11.40 -1.22
N LEU A 433 1.89 -12.67 -1.15
CA LEU A 433 3.26 -13.05 -0.69
C LEU A 433 4.37 -12.50 -1.59
N VAL A 434 4.10 -12.40 -2.90
CA VAL A 434 5.03 -11.94 -3.92
C VAL A 434 5.19 -10.42 -3.83
N THR A 435 4.07 -9.68 -3.71
CA THR A 435 4.14 -8.21 -3.58
C THR A 435 4.72 -7.78 -2.23
N LEU A 436 4.53 -8.56 -1.16
CA LEU A 436 5.20 -8.36 0.12
C LEU A 436 6.73 -8.47 0.01
N ASP A 437 7.26 -9.55 -0.58
CA ASP A 437 8.72 -9.72 -0.77
C ASP A 437 9.31 -8.60 -1.66
N MET A 438 8.61 -8.22 -2.72
CA MET A 438 9.01 -7.09 -3.58
C MET A 438 9.09 -5.77 -2.81
N MET A 439 8.07 -5.44 -1.99
CA MET A 439 8.06 -4.19 -1.25
C MET A 439 9.08 -4.19 -0.10
N ASN A 440 9.27 -5.35 0.57
CA ASN A 440 10.34 -5.56 1.54
C ASN A 440 11.72 -5.30 0.92
N ARG A 441 12.01 -5.91 -0.23
CA ARG A 441 13.25 -5.68 -1.01
C ARG A 441 13.43 -4.21 -1.40
N PHE A 442 12.37 -3.53 -1.82
CA PHE A 442 12.41 -2.11 -2.20
C PHE A 442 12.68 -1.18 -1.02
N MET A 443 12.13 -1.48 0.16
CA MET A 443 12.40 -0.73 1.40
C MET A 443 13.74 -1.09 2.08
N GLY A 444 14.39 -2.18 1.65
CA GLY A 444 15.60 -2.70 2.29
C GLY A 444 15.33 -3.40 3.64
N VAL A 445 14.18 -4.07 3.77
CA VAL A 445 13.73 -4.77 5.00
C VAL A 445 13.34 -6.22 4.72
N GLY A 446 12.95 -6.95 5.77
CA GLY A 446 12.76 -8.39 5.71
C GLY A 446 14.08 -9.16 5.72
N ASP A 447 14.01 -10.47 5.50
CA ASP A 447 15.12 -11.42 5.68
C ASP A 447 15.35 -12.33 4.45
N ASN A 448 14.78 -11.96 3.29
CA ASN A 448 14.60 -12.83 2.11
C ASN A 448 13.69 -14.04 2.37
N GLN A 449 12.66 -13.84 3.20
CA GLN A 449 11.50 -14.71 3.28
C GLN A 449 10.21 -13.89 3.16
N ALA A 450 9.17 -14.49 2.57
CA ALA A 450 7.80 -13.99 2.59
C ALA A 450 6.98 -14.89 3.52
N ASN A 451 6.62 -14.41 4.71
CA ASN A 451 5.88 -15.21 5.71
C ASN A 451 6.52 -16.61 5.96
N GLY A 452 7.85 -16.64 6.09
CA GLY A 452 8.63 -17.89 6.26
C GLY A 452 8.85 -18.73 5.00
N VAL A 453 8.41 -18.28 3.82
CA VAL A 453 8.76 -18.91 2.53
C VAL A 453 10.03 -18.26 1.95
N PRO A 454 11.15 -18.98 1.75
CA PRO A 454 12.38 -18.39 1.23
C PRO A 454 12.24 -17.78 -0.17
N THR A 455 12.84 -16.61 -0.39
CA THR A 455 12.78 -15.86 -1.65
C THR A 455 14.18 -15.56 -2.19
N ARG A 456 14.35 -15.52 -3.52
CA ARG A 456 15.67 -15.34 -4.16
C ARG A 456 15.58 -14.68 -5.53
N ILE A 457 16.61 -13.93 -5.91
CA ILE A 457 16.82 -13.38 -7.25
C ILE A 457 18.04 -14.09 -7.87
N ILE A 458 17.86 -14.78 -8.99
CA ILE A 458 18.94 -15.53 -9.65
C ILE A 458 19.77 -14.59 -10.53
N GLY A 459 21.09 -14.64 -10.33
CA GLY A 459 22.06 -13.78 -11.03
C GLY A 459 22.46 -12.53 -10.26
N ASP A 460 21.83 -12.24 -9.13
CA ASP A 460 22.28 -11.19 -8.21
C ASP A 460 23.50 -11.66 -7.40
N THR A 461 24.70 -11.30 -7.86
CA THR A 461 25.97 -11.52 -7.14
C THR A 461 26.22 -10.49 -6.03
N THR A 462 25.25 -9.63 -5.73
CA THR A 462 25.34 -8.48 -4.81
C THR A 462 24.36 -8.53 -3.63
N SER A 463 23.33 -9.40 -3.64
CA SER A 463 22.53 -9.72 -2.44
C SER A 463 22.42 -11.23 -2.15
N SER A 464 23.45 -11.76 -1.48
CA SER A 464 23.29 -12.94 -0.64
C SER A 464 23.03 -12.51 0.80
N PRO A 465 21.86 -12.77 1.40
CA PRO A 465 21.76 -12.84 2.85
C PRO A 465 22.70 -13.94 3.37
N GLY A 466 23.21 -13.78 4.59
CA GLY A 466 24.16 -14.72 5.18
C GLY A 466 23.50 -16.05 5.56
N ASN A 467 23.54 -17.05 4.66
CA ASN A 467 23.18 -18.43 4.98
C ASN A 467 24.17 -19.05 5.96
N ASN A 468 23.94 -18.78 7.25
CA ASN A 468 24.57 -19.47 8.36
C ASN A 468 23.98 -20.88 8.51
N ASP A 469 24.45 -21.84 7.70
CA ASP A 469 24.49 -23.24 8.13
C ASP A 469 25.93 -23.76 8.13
N GLY A 470 26.67 -23.27 9.12
CA GLY A 470 27.98 -23.74 9.52
C GLY A 470 28.08 -23.62 11.04
N SER A 471 28.39 -24.73 11.72
CA SER A 471 28.46 -24.78 13.19
C SER A 471 29.41 -23.71 13.76
N PRO A 472 29.11 -23.14 14.94
CA PRO A 472 29.40 -21.73 15.22
C PRO A 472 30.89 -21.39 15.26
N ILE A 473 31.32 -20.57 14.30
CA ILE A 473 32.58 -19.81 14.38
C ILE A 473 32.24 -18.43 14.93
N GLN A 474 32.47 -18.26 16.22
CA GLN A 474 32.23 -17.02 16.96
C GLN A 474 33.34 -16.02 16.65
N GLU A 475 33.15 -15.12 15.67
CA GLU A 475 33.97 -13.91 15.59
C GLU A 475 33.67 -13.04 16.82
N SER A 476 34.63 -13.01 17.74
CA SER A 476 34.52 -12.29 19.00
C SER A 476 34.62 -10.78 18.79
N ASP A 477 33.80 -10.02 19.52
CA ASP A 477 34.06 -8.60 19.75
C ASP A 477 35.44 -8.41 20.42
N TRP A 478 36.41 -7.95 19.63
CA TRP A 478 37.79 -7.74 20.09
C TRP A 478 37.94 -6.50 20.99
N SER A 479 36.91 -5.67 21.18
CA SER A 479 36.96 -4.50 22.06
C SER A 479 37.35 -4.86 23.50
N GLN A 480 36.83 -5.98 24.02
CA GLN A 480 37.15 -6.48 25.35
C GLN A 480 38.57 -7.08 25.43
N TYR A 481 39.07 -7.65 24.34
CA TYR A 481 40.40 -8.27 24.28
C TYR A 481 41.54 -7.24 24.31
N TYR A 482 41.36 -6.03 23.76
CA TYR A 482 42.32 -4.95 23.96
C TYR A 482 42.41 -4.52 25.44
N GLY A 483 41.30 -4.56 26.17
CA GLY A 483 41.27 -4.34 27.62
C GLY A 483 42.04 -5.42 28.40
N LEU A 484 41.68 -6.70 28.23
CA LEU A 484 42.35 -7.81 28.93
C LEU A 484 43.82 -7.99 28.51
N GLY A 485 44.14 -7.81 27.23
CA GLY A 485 45.52 -7.92 26.73
C GLY A 485 46.44 -6.87 27.36
N THR A 486 45.97 -5.62 27.45
CA THR A 486 46.71 -4.52 28.09
C THR A 486 46.90 -4.75 29.59
N LEU A 487 45.84 -5.17 30.30
CA LEU A 487 45.92 -5.54 31.72
C LEU A 487 46.89 -6.71 31.96
N THR A 488 46.84 -7.75 31.14
CA THR A 488 47.73 -8.92 31.23
C THR A 488 49.19 -8.52 30.97
N LEU A 489 49.45 -7.67 29.96
CA LEU A 489 50.79 -7.16 29.68
C LEU A 489 51.33 -6.32 30.84
N ILE A 490 50.51 -5.45 31.44
CA ILE A 490 50.87 -4.66 32.63
C ILE A 490 51.17 -5.59 33.82
N VAL A 491 50.35 -6.61 34.07
CA VAL A 491 50.60 -7.60 35.15
C VAL A 491 51.91 -8.36 34.90
N VAL A 492 52.19 -8.78 33.67
CA VAL A 492 53.47 -9.46 33.32
C VAL A 492 54.67 -8.52 33.48
N ILE A 493 54.57 -7.25 33.08
CA ILE A 493 55.63 -6.24 33.29
C ILE A 493 55.85 -5.97 34.78
N CYS A 494 54.78 -5.84 35.57
CA CYS A 494 54.86 -5.71 37.02
C CYS A 494 55.49 -6.96 37.67
N PHE A 495 55.13 -8.17 37.22
CA PHE A 495 55.67 -9.42 37.74
C PHE A 495 57.16 -9.59 37.38
N ALA A 496 57.55 -9.23 36.15
CA ALA A 496 58.95 -9.17 35.73
C ALA A 496 59.75 -8.10 36.51
N GLY A 497 59.13 -6.95 36.80
CA GLY A 497 59.69 -5.91 37.66
C GLY A 497 59.88 -6.37 39.11
N VAL A 498 58.91 -7.10 39.67
CA VAL A 498 59.01 -7.70 41.01
C VAL A 498 60.06 -8.80 41.05
N LEU A 499 60.12 -9.69 40.05
CA LEU A 499 61.16 -10.71 39.96
C LEU A 499 62.56 -10.09 39.79
N GLY A 500 62.70 -9.06 38.96
CA GLY A 500 63.94 -8.28 38.80
C GLY A 500 64.35 -7.56 40.08
N TYR A 501 63.40 -6.97 40.81
CA TYR A 501 63.64 -6.34 42.11
C TYR A 501 64.03 -7.38 43.18
N CYS A 502 63.37 -8.54 43.22
CA CYS A 502 63.72 -9.64 44.12
C CYS A 502 65.11 -10.21 43.81
N TRP A 503 65.49 -10.34 42.53
CA TRP A 503 66.83 -10.75 42.09
C TRP A 503 67.91 -9.70 42.40
N TYR A 504 67.59 -8.41 42.24
CA TYR A 504 68.46 -7.32 42.67
C TYR A 504 68.63 -7.29 44.19
N LYS A 505 67.55 -7.54 44.95
CA LYS A 505 67.56 -7.57 46.42
C LYS A 505 68.29 -8.80 46.98
N SER A 506 68.16 -9.97 46.34
CA SER A 506 68.93 -11.17 46.71
C SER A 506 70.42 -11.08 46.36
N ARG A 507 70.83 -10.11 45.53
CA ARG A 507 72.23 -9.76 45.28
C ARG A 507 72.83 -8.74 46.26
N LYS A 508 72.09 -8.27 47.27
CA LYS A 508 72.69 -7.52 48.40
C LYS A 508 73.14 -8.50 49.49
N PRO A 509 74.44 -8.57 49.83
CA PRO A 509 74.91 -9.43 50.92
C PRO A 509 74.36 -8.92 52.26
N ALA A 510 73.79 -9.81 53.06
CA ALA A 510 73.29 -9.47 54.38
C ALA A 510 74.47 -9.27 55.35
N PHE A 511 74.68 -8.04 55.81
CA PHE A 511 75.52 -7.80 56.98
C PHE A 511 74.72 -8.15 58.24
N GLN A 512 75.27 -9.01 59.08
CA GLN A 512 74.53 -9.75 60.11
C GLN A 512 74.53 -8.99 61.45
N GLY A 513 73.35 -8.74 62.03
CA GLY A 513 73.18 -7.94 63.25
C GLY A 513 72.08 -8.48 64.18
N TYR A 514 72.48 -8.82 65.40
CA TYR A 514 71.71 -9.39 66.52
C TYR A 514 70.35 -8.71 66.87
N GLY A 515 69.37 -9.53 67.31
CA GLY A 515 68.33 -9.15 68.29
C GLY A 515 68.78 -9.39 69.75
N PRO A 516 67.94 -9.32 70.82
CA PRO A 516 66.48 -9.60 70.91
C PRO A 516 65.69 -8.35 71.48
N THR A 517 64.58 -8.31 72.25
CA THR A 517 63.78 -9.25 73.13
C THR A 517 62.29 -8.85 73.29
N GLY A 518 61.37 -9.82 73.33
CA GLY A 518 60.05 -9.76 74.02
C GLY A 518 58.94 -8.85 73.41
N SER A 519 57.67 -8.93 73.83
CA SER A 519 56.88 -9.96 74.56
C SER A 519 55.36 -9.61 74.60
N HIS A 520 54.48 -10.60 74.83
CA HIS A 520 52.99 -10.51 75.01
C HIS A 520 52.14 -10.08 73.79
N MET A 521 50.79 -10.17 73.81
CA MET A 521 49.83 -11.30 73.96
C MET A 521 48.38 -10.77 73.90
N ASP A 522 47.49 -11.47 73.16
CA ASP A 522 46.00 -11.44 73.19
C ASP A 522 45.25 -10.09 72.96
N GLY A 523 43.97 -10.01 72.57
CA GLY A 523 42.96 -11.02 72.12
C GLY A 523 41.51 -10.50 72.31
N GLY A 524 40.51 -10.89 71.48
CA GLY A 524 39.08 -10.58 71.73
C GLY A 524 38.09 -10.62 70.52
N GLU A 525 36.81 -10.97 70.77
CA GLU A 525 35.67 -11.08 69.82
C GLU A 525 34.33 -10.50 70.37
N GLY A 526 33.28 -10.39 69.52
CA GLY A 526 31.85 -10.09 69.88
C GLY A 526 31.29 -8.78 69.23
N LEU A 527 30.00 -8.55 68.90
CA LEU A 527 28.64 -9.18 69.06
C LEU A 527 27.75 -8.76 67.82
N GLY A 528 26.42 -8.92 67.64
CA GLY A 528 25.25 -9.49 68.38
C GLY A 528 24.02 -8.52 68.44
N ILE A 529 22.71 -8.89 68.35
CA ILE A 529 21.98 -10.12 67.92
C ILE A 529 20.42 -9.87 67.80
N PHE A 530 19.74 -10.27 66.69
CA PHE A 530 18.24 -10.38 66.47
C PHE A 530 17.33 -9.11 66.66
N THR A 531 15.98 -9.01 66.48
CA THR A 531 14.82 -9.94 66.23
C THR A 531 13.53 -9.30 65.60
N LYS A 532 12.67 -10.15 64.94
CA LYS A 532 11.18 -10.23 64.63
C LYS A 532 10.14 -9.19 65.20
N LYS A 533 8.83 -9.07 64.81
CA LYS A 533 7.78 -10.00 64.24
C LYS A 533 6.48 -9.30 63.64
N ARG A 534 5.49 -10.09 63.14
CA ARG A 534 4.12 -9.79 62.54
C ARG A 534 3.09 -9.10 63.51
N SER A 535 1.83 -8.66 63.19
CA SER A 535 0.75 -9.21 62.28
C SER A 535 -0.56 -8.35 62.11
N THR A 536 -1.30 -8.50 60.98
CA THR A 536 -2.81 -8.44 60.70
C THR A 536 -3.72 -7.31 61.29
N GLN A 537 -4.76 -6.72 60.62
CA GLN A 537 -6.04 -7.30 60.09
C GLN A 537 -6.92 -6.26 59.25
N ARG A 538 -8.12 -6.64 58.75
CA ARG A 538 -9.16 -5.88 57.93
C ARG A 538 -9.97 -4.79 58.74
N THR A 539 -10.94 -3.93 58.28
CA THR A 539 -12.00 -4.00 57.21
C THR A 539 -12.82 -2.68 56.97
N LYS A 540 -13.44 -2.50 55.76
CA LYS A 540 -14.83 -1.96 55.42
C LYS A 540 -15.24 -0.44 55.29
N PHE A 541 -16.02 -0.15 54.21
CA PHE A 541 -17.19 0.81 54.04
C PHE A 541 -16.96 2.36 53.99
N ARG A 542 -17.80 3.24 53.37
CA ARG A 542 -19.02 3.20 52.48
C ARG A 542 -19.20 4.54 51.66
N LEU A 543 -20.09 4.55 50.65
CA LEU A 543 -20.63 5.67 49.82
C LEU A 543 -21.11 6.96 50.54
N GLU A 544 -21.18 8.08 49.79
CA GLU A 544 -22.38 8.93 49.47
C GLU A 544 -21.92 10.16 48.61
N ASP A 545 -22.72 10.98 47.90
CA ASP A 545 -23.90 10.84 47.00
C ASP A 545 -24.17 12.22 46.34
N HIS A 546 -24.66 12.32 45.09
CA HIS A 546 -25.61 13.36 44.59
C HIS A 546 -26.05 13.16 43.12
N ASP A 547 -26.97 14.02 42.64
CA ASP A 547 -27.97 13.76 41.59
C ASP A 547 -28.25 15.05 40.76
N ASP A 548 -28.96 14.92 39.62
CA ASP A 548 -29.96 15.86 39.05
C ASP A 548 -30.19 15.67 37.52
N THR A 549 -31.14 14.78 37.19
CA THR A 549 -32.19 14.85 36.14
C THR A 549 -32.03 15.70 34.85
N ASN A 550 -32.43 15.11 33.72
CA ASN A 550 -33.49 15.68 32.86
C ASN A 550 -34.17 14.59 31.98
N GLU A 551 -35.42 14.82 31.58
CA GLU A 551 -36.29 13.89 30.82
C GLU A 551 -36.63 14.43 29.41
N LEU A 552 -37.53 13.71 28.70
CA LEU A 552 -38.17 14.00 27.40
C LEU A 552 -37.32 13.65 26.16
N ASP A 553 -37.84 13.02 25.10
CA ASP A 553 -39.21 12.54 24.83
C ASP A 553 -39.20 11.26 23.95
N GLU A 554 -40.29 10.48 23.98
CA GLU A 554 -40.49 9.34 23.07
C GLU A 554 -40.90 9.78 21.65
N LEU A 555 -40.43 9.06 20.62
CA LEU A 555 -41.03 9.14 19.28
C LEU A 555 -40.99 7.79 18.55
N VAL A 556 -42.11 7.06 18.62
CA VAL A 556 -42.33 5.80 17.90
C VAL A 556 -43.03 6.09 16.57
N ILE A 557 -42.39 5.77 15.44
CA ILE A 557 -43.05 5.61 14.13
C ILE A 557 -42.50 4.33 13.47
N GLU A 558 -43.38 3.64 12.75
CA GLU A 558 -43.24 2.26 12.30
C GLU A 558 -42.38 2.09 11.04
N THR A 559 -41.76 0.91 10.89
CA THR A 559 -41.22 0.45 9.60
C THR A 559 -42.33 -0.16 8.74
N PRO A 560 -42.39 0.23 7.46
CA PRO A 560 -42.59 -0.74 6.39
C PRO A 560 -41.46 -0.65 5.35
N GLY A 561 -40.98 -1.79 4.85
CA GLY A 561 -39.85 -1.85 3.92
C GLY A 561 -40.23 -2.18 2.47
N THR A 562 -39.27 -2.81 1.79
CA THR A 562 -39.29 -3.36 0.41
C THR A 562 -38.92 -2.42 -0.74
N LEU A 563 -38.09 -2.98 -1.65
CA LEU A 563 -37.68 -2.53 -2.98
C LEU A 563 -37.10 -1.12 -3.13
N PHE A 564 -35.77 -1.06 -3.24
CA PHE A 564 -35.11 -0.18 -4.22
C PHE A 564 -34.51 -1.03 -5.34
N THR A 565 -35.03 -0.85 -6.55
CA THR A 565 -34.41 -1.32 -7.79
C THR A 565 -33.28 -0.36 -8.19
N ALA A 566 -32.22 -0.87 -8.81
CA ALA A 566 -31.18 0.00 -9.37
C ALA A 566 -31.75 0.85 -10.51
N GLU A 567 -31.65 2.18 -10.40
CA GLU A 567 -31.91 3.10 -11.50
C GLU A 567 -30.59 3.43 -12.21
N GLY A 568 -30.34 2.77 -13.34
CA GLY A 568 -29.27 3.15 -14.25
C GLY A 568 -29.68 4.37 -15.07
N TYR A 569 -28.93 5.46 -14.95
CA TYR A 569 -29.11 6.64 -15.80
C TYR A 569 -28.36 6.49 -17.12
N SER A 570 -29.09 6.29 -18.21
CA SER A 570 -28.59 6.42 -19.58
C SER A 570 -28.88 7.81 -20.15
N ASP A 571 -27.90 8.45 -20.77
CA ASP A 571 -28.10 9.74 -21.47
C ASP A 571 -29.09 9.65 -22.64
N ASP A 572 -29.89 10.71 -22.83
CA ASP A 572 -31.00 10.79 -23.79
C ASP A 572 -30.59 11.54 -25.08
N ASP A 573 -29.94 10.86 -26.04
CA ASP A 573 -29.70 11.44 -27.39
C ASP A 573 -30.91 11.24 -28.31
N ARG A 574 -31.36 12.34 -28.90
CA ARG A 574 -32.67 12.43 -29.55
C ARG A 574 -32.61 11.98 -31.01
N ARG A 575 -33.46 11.02 -31.39
CA ARG A 575 -33.87 10.86 -32.79
C ARG A 575 -35.29 10.33 -32.95
N HIS A 576 -36.09 11.02 -33.76
CA HIS A 576 -37.48 10.63 -34.05
C HIS A 576 -37.53 9.40 -34.97
N GLN A 577 -38.39 8.43 -34.62
CA GLN A 577 -39.23 7.75 -35.61
C GLN A 577 -40.56 7.30 -34.99
N GLN A 578 -41.54 6.98 -35.84
CA GLN A 578 -42.93 6.76 -35.44
C GLN A 578 -43.30 5.27 -35.40
N ARG A 579 -44.24 4.96 -34.49
CA ARG A 579 -45.49 4.19 -34.73
C ARG A 579 -45.58 2.74 -34.21
N SER A 580 -46.79 2.47 -33.72
CA SER A 580 -47.47 1.17 -33.59
C SER A 580 -47.29 0.40 -32.28
N THR A 581 -48.32 0.51 -31.43
CA THR A 581 -48.61 -0.38 -30.30
C THR A 581 -49.10 -1.76 -30.77
N THR A 582 -48.59 -2.83 -30.18
CA THR A 582 -49.23 -4.16 -30.17
C THR A 582 -49.04 -4.80 -28.79
N THR A 583 -50.13 -5.24 -28.15
CA THR A 583 -50.10 -5.82 -26.80
C THR A 583 -50.24 -7.35 -26.86
N ILE A 584 -49.30 -8.09 -26.27
CA ILE A 584 -49.44 -9.53 -25.97
C ILE A 584 -48.96 -9.78 -24.53
N ALA A 585 -49.62 -10.72 -23.84
CA ALA A 585 -49.36 -11.04 -22.44
C ALA A 585 -48.06 -11.85 -22.24
N GLY A 586 -47.45 -11.72 -21.06
CA GLY A 586 -46.21 -12.39 -20.69
C GLY A 586 -46.40 -13.85 -20.22
N ASN A 587 -45.28 -14.49 -19.85
CA ASN A 587 -45.28 -15.80 -19.19
C ASN A 587 -44.08 -15.92 -18.25
N THR A 588 -44.29 -16.39 -17.02
CA THR A 588 -43.27 -16.39 -15.96
C THR A 588 -42.47 -17.69 -15.95
N ILE A 589 -41.15 -17.63 -16.17
CA ILE A 589 -40.26 -18.79 -16.06
C ILE A 589 -39.23 -18.53 -14.96
N ARG A 590 -39.16 -19.43 -13.97
CA ARG A 590 -38.17 -19.40 -12.89
C ARG A 590 -36.81 -19.83 -13.43
N LYS A 591 -35.81 -18.93 -13.52
CA LYS A 591 -34.40 -19.35 -13.63
C LYS A 591 -34.00 -20.07 -12.34
N LYS A 592 -33.39 -21.25 -12.45
CA LYS A 592 -32.59 -21.87 -11.36
C LYS A 592 -31.14 -21.43 -11.53
N HIS A 593 -30.48 -21.06 -10.45
CA HIS A 593 -29.01 -20.98 -10.46
C HIS A 593 -28.39 -22.37 -10.60
N ILE A 594 -27.27 -22.42 -11.31
CA ILE A 594 -26.30 -23.52 -11.35
C ILE A 594 -24.93 -22.83 -11.19
N PRO A 595 -24.06 -23.27 -10.28
CA PRO A 595 -22.75 -22.63 -10.10
C PRO A 595 -21.83 -22.90 -11.28
N ALA A 596 -20.91 -21.96 -11.54
CA ALA A 596 -19.83 -22.16 -12.51
C ALA A 596 -18.96 -23.36 -12.11
N ARG A 597 -18.50 -24.12 -13.10
CA ARG A 597 -17.55 -25.22 -12.89
C ARG A 597 -16.14 -24.73 -13.16
N PHE A 598 -15.27 -24.87 -12.17
CA PHE A 598 -13.83 -24.95 -12.42
C PHE A 598 -13.55 -26.20 -13.26
N ALA A 599 -12.76 -26.05 -14.31
CA ALA A 599 -12.16 -27.17 -15.03
C ALA A 599 -10.70 -27.31 -14.55
N ILE A 600 -10.47 -28.26 -13.64
CA ILE A 600 -9.15 -28.80 -13.36
C ILE A 600 -9.16 -30.17 -14.02
N GLU A 601 -8.26 -30.40 -14.98
CA GLU A 601 -8.02 -31.74 -15.52
C GLU A 601 -6.90 -32.39 -14.71
N ASP A 602 -7.25 -33.46 -13.99
CA ASP A 602 -6.28 -34.29 -13.29
C ASP A 602 -5.39 -35.02 -14.30
N TYR A 603 -4.06 -34.92 -14.13
CA TYR A 603 -3.09 -35.72 -14.88
C TYR A 603 -2.99 -37.12 -14.26
N ASP A 604 -3.61 -38.12 -14.89
CA ASP A 604 -3.36 -39.54 -14.58
C ASP A 604 -1.98 -39.96 -15.11
N ASP A 605 -1.18 -40.63 -14.25
CA ASP A 605 0.16 -41.14 -14.54
C ASP A 605 0.08 -42.60 -15.03
N ASP A 606 0.26 -42.82 -16.35
CA ASP A 606 0.32 -44.17 -16.92
C ASP A 606 1.60 -44.38 -17.75
N ASN A 607 2.58 -45.03 -17.12
CA ASN A 607 3.89 -45.32 -17.67
C ASN A 607 3.84 -46.45 -18.71
N GLN A 608 4.09 -46.15 -20.00
CA GLN A 608 4.59 -47.16 -20.95
C GLN A 608 5.81 -46.73 -21.74
N VAL A 609 6.81 -47.62 -21.76
CA VAL A 609 8.11 -47.47 -22.41
C VAL A 609 8.08 -48.06 -23.81
N SER A 610 8.45 -47.27 -24.80
CA SER A 610 8.98 -47.79 -26.07
C SER A 610 10.09 -46.89 -26.62
N ASN A 611 11.21 -47.49 -26.99
CA ASN A 611 12.23 -46.83 -27.81
C ASN A 611 11.75 -46.79 -29.25
N ASP A 612 12.14 -45.78 -30.04
CA ASP A 612 13.01 -46.10 -31.18
C ASP A 612 13.83 -44.93 -31.77
N SER A 613 14.81 -45.33 -32.59
CA SER A 613 15.94 -44.62 -33.20
C SER A 613 15.77 -43.20 -33.79
N HIS A 614 16.86 -42.44 -33.65
CA HIS A 614 17.39 -41.36 -34.51
C HIS A 614 16.82 -41.17 -35.94
N THR A 615 16.63 -39.91 -36.33
CA THR A 615 17.09 -39.39 -37.65
C THR A 615 17.53 -37.91 -37.53
N THR A 616 18.41 -37.46 -38.43
CA THR A 616 19.02 -36.11 -38.44
C THR A 616 18.34 -35.13 -39.40
N PRO A 617 18.35 -33.81 -39.14
CA PRO A 617 17.72 -32.80 -40.02
C PRO A 617 18.56 -32.46 -41.28
N PRO A 618 17.91 -32.08 -42.40
CA PRO A 618 18.58 -31.53 -43.58
C PRO A 618 18.83 -30.01 -43.47
N PRO A 619 19.76 -29.43 -44.27
CA PRO A 619 20.27 -28.06 -44.06
C PRO A 619 19.51 -26.95 -44.81
N MET A 620 19.76 -25.71 -44.39
CA MET A 620 19.38 -24.47 -45.07
C MET A 620 19.90 -24.39 -46.52
N LYS A 621 19.22 -23.57 -47.33
CA LYS A 621 19.75 -22.98 -48.56
C LYS A 621 19.37 -21.51 -48.64
N ASP A 622 20.38 -20.65 -48.77
CA ASP A 622 20.21 -19.33 -49.36
C ASP A 622 19.85 -19.44 -50.85
N LEU A 623 19.18 -18.41 -51.39
CA LEU A 623 19.46 -17.86 -52.72
C LEU A 623 18.63 -16.59 -53.01
N ASN A 624 19.34 -15.48 -53.16
CA ASN A 624 18.96 -14.20 -53.82
C ASN A 624 17.72 -13.45 -53.32
#